data_AF-A0A2W4SGK9-F1
#
_entry.id   AF-A0A2W4SGK9-F1
#
_cell.length_a   1.000
_cell.length_b   1.000
_cell.length_c   1.000
_cell.angle_alpha   90.00
_cell.angle_beta   90.00
_cell.angle_gamma   90.00
#
_symmetry.space_group_name_H-M   'P 1'
#
loop_
_entity.id
_entity.type
_entity.pdbx_description
1 polymer ?
#
loop_
_entity_poly.entity_id
_entity_poly.type
_entity_poly.pdbx_seq_one_letter_code
_entity_poly.pdbx_strand_id
1 'polypeptide(L)'
;MKPFQCFFLLAGLGLIQAASADSTLEYLVAEGNSKTGKIQPVIIKDGKIMVKGVGGDGNLGFIYSANPEILFILDHGKRSVMTLDEGQINRIGKQAETAQPLLQGLGQQLSKLDPAKRKQWEEMLGGKIHLDTIAEAAKPVQTTKIVKTGKTKKLADVACEQMEVYQGKTKTTEFCIADPAKLDLSEADYATIRSLLSFLERVSSKTQGLAKQFGVNLPNLDLRDIVGVPIELRE
;
A
#
# COMPACT_ATOMS: atom_id res chain seq x y z
N MET A 1 74.46 -22.08 25.73
CA MET A 1 73.04 -21.90 26.09
C MET A 1 72.50 -20.73 25.27
N LYS A 2 71.50 -20.96 24.40
CA LYS A 2 70.86 -19.94 23.55
C LYS A 2 69.58 -19.44 24.23
N PRO A 3 69.27 -18.13 24.24
CA PRO A 3 67.93 -17.68 24.59
C PRO A 3 67.00 -17.73 23.37
N PHE A 4 65.81 -18.27 23.61
CA PHE A 4 64.67 -18.36 22.70
C PHE A 4 63.96 -17.00 22.71
N GLN A 5 63.90 -16.28 21.58
CA GLN A 5 63.04 -15.10 21.43
C GLN A 5 61.69 -15.53 20.86
N CYS A 6 60.64 -15.42 21.69
CA CYS A 6 59.26 -15.58 21.26
C CYS A 6 58.81 -14.39 20.41
N PHE A 7 58.33 -14.69 19.21
CA PHE A 7 57.66 -13.78 18.29
C PHE A 7 56.19 -13.66 18.74
N PHE A 8 55.77 -12.51 19.27
CA PHE A 8 54.35 -12.21 19.53
C PHE A 8 53.80 -11.43 18.32
N LEU A 9 53.13 -12.15 17.42
CA LEU A 9 52.43 -11.60 16.27
C LEU A 9 50.99 -11.31 16.72
N LEU A 10 50.68 -10.06 17.08
CA LEU A 10 49.31 -9.61 17.34
C LEU A 10 48.55 -9.53 16.01
N ALA A 11 47.84 -10.60 15.66
CA ALA A 11 46.84 -10.57 14.60
C ALA A 11 45.57 -9.86 15.12
N GLY A 12 45.47 -8.55 14.88
CA GLY A 12 44.24 -7.80 15.11
C GLY A 12 43.17 -8.19 14.11
N LEU A 13 42.28 -9.11 14.49
CA LEU A 13 41.00 -9.33 13.80
C LEU A 13 40.13 -8.08 13.97
N GLY A 14 40.23 -7.15 13.02
CA GLY A 14 39.24 -6.10 12.85
C GLY A 14 37.90 -6.74 12.46
N LEU A 15 36.98 -6.82 13.41
CA LEU A 15 35.57 -7.06 13.13
C LEU A 15 35.09 -5.91 12.24
N ILE A 16 34.97 -6.17 10.94
CA ILE A 16 34.26 -5.28 10.02
C ILE A 16 32.79 -5.35 10.46
N GLN A 17 32.37 -4.39 11.29
CA GLN A 17 30.96 -4.19 11.59
C GLN A 17 30.30 -3.78 10.27
N ALA A 18 29.49 -4.67 9.71
CA ALA A 18 28.58 -4.29 8.64
C ALA A 18 27.62 -3.23 9.21
N ALA A 19 27.85 -1.97 8.86
CA ALA A 19 26.88 -0.92 9.14
C ALA A 19 25.64 -1.20 8.28
N SER A 20 24.53 -1.58 8.90
CA SER A 20 23.23 -1.59 8.23
C SER A 20 22.78 -0.15 8.07
N ALA A 21 23.00 0.39 6.87
CA ALA A 21 22.43 1.68 6.48
C ALA A 21 20.94 1.52 6.20
N ASP A 22 20.17 2.55 6.52
CA ASP A 22 18.73 2.58 6.24
C ASP A 22 18.53 3.01 4.80
N SER A 23 17.67 2.29 4.07
CA SER A 23 17.28 2.67 2.71
C SER A 23 16.14 3.69 2.77
N THR A 24 16.27 4.81 2.08
CA THR A 24 15.20 5.82 1.99
C THR A 24 14.83 6.06 0.53
N LEU A 25 13.56 5.86 0.20
CA LEU A 25 12.98 6.24 -1.08
C LEU A 25 12.18 7.53 -0.87
N GLU A 26 12.44 8.55 -1.69
CA GLU A 26 11.73 9.82 -1.64
C GLU A 26 10.76 9.93 -2.82
N TYR A 27 9.47 10.04 -2.50
CA TYR A 27 8.41 10.17 -3.49
C TYR A 27 7.92 11.60 -3.54
N LEU A 28 7.76 12.16 -4.74
CA LEU A 28 7.05 13.43 -4.92
C LEU A 28 5.55 13.14 -5.08
N VAL A 29 4.77 13.50 -4.07
CA VAL A 29 3.30 13.35 -4.09
C VAL A 29 2.69 14.68 -4.52
N ALA A 30 2.09 14.71 -5.72
CA ALA A 30 1.39 15.86 -6.27
C ALA A 30 -0.10 15.52 -6.48
N GLU A 31 -0.98 16.49 -6.20
CA GLU A 31 -2.41 16.35 -6.49
C GLU A 31 -2.68 16.70 -7.97
N GLY A 32 -3.28 15.76 -8.70
CA GLY A 32 -3.61 15.93 -10.12
C GLY A 32 -2.39 16.23 -10.99
N ASN A 33 -2.53 17.18 -11.92
CA ASN A 33 -1.44 17.58 -12.82
C ASN A 33 -0.51 18.66 -12.21
N SER A 34 -0.52 18.85 -10.89
CA SER A 34 0.32 19.84 -10.25
C SER A 34 1.80 19.52 -10.44
N LYS A 35 2.60 20.52 -10.82
CA LYS A 35 4.06 20.43 -10.87
C LYS A 35 4.71 20.60 -9.50
N THR A 36 3.93 20.97 -8.49
CA THR A 36 4.36 21.10 -7.10
C THR A 36 3.76 19.97 -6.28
N GLY A 37 4.60 19.28 -5.51
CA GLY A 37 4.22 18.17 -4.66
C GLY A 37 4.98 18.20 -3.34
N LYS A 38 4.53 17.39 -2.38
CA LYS A 38 5.23 17.19 -1.11
C LYS A 38 6.14 15.97 -1.23
N ILE A 39 7.34 16.08 -0.67
CA ILE A 39 8.23 14.92 -0.57
C ILE A 39 7.71 14.01 0.55
N GLN A 40 7.47 12.76 0.21
CA GLN A 40 7.10 11.68 1.10
C GLN A 40 8.28 10.71 1.23
N PRO A 41 8.93 10.64 2.39
CA PRO A 41 9.95 9.64 2.64
C PRO A 41 9.30 8.29 2.97
N VAL A 42 9.83 7.25 2.33
CA VAL A 42 9.60 5.84 2.65
C VAL A 42 10.91 5.26 3.14
N ILE A 43 10.98 4.97 4.44
CA ILE A 43 12.19 4.50 5.10
C ILE A 43 12.08 3.00 5.34
N ILE A 44 13.12 2.26 4.96
CA ILE A 44 13.20 0.80 5.04
C ILE A 44 14.41 0.45 5.90
N LYS A 45 14.15 -0.32 6.96
CA LYS A 45 15.18 -0.76 7.90
C LYS A 45 14.73 -2.01 8.63
N ASP A 46 15.62 -3.00 8.72
CA ASP A 46 15.48 -4.17 9.60
C ASP A 46 14.08 -4.83 9.51
N GLY A 47 13.63 -5.10 8.27
CA GLY A 47 12.35 -5.74 8.00
C GLY A 47 11.13 -4.85 8.24
N LYS A 48 11.30 -3.52 8.32
CA LYS A 48 10.23 -2.55 8.56
C LYS A 48 10.22 -1.48 7.50
N ILE A 49 9.01 -0.95 7.23
CA ILE A 49 8.80 0.18 6.32
C ILE A 49 8.02 1.25 7.08
N MET A 50 8.51 2.48 7.07
CA MET A 50 7.78 3.64 7.57
C MET A 50 7.46 4.59 6.43
N VAL A 51 6.19 4.97 6.31
CA VAL A 51 5.72 5.99 5.38
C VAL A 51 5.17 7.14 6.19
N LYS A 52 5.73 8.34 6.02
CA LYS A 52 5.21 9.56 6.64
C LYS A 52 4.33 10.32 5.65
N GLY A 53 3.21 10.84 6.12
CA GLY A 53 2.37 11.73 5.33
C GLY A 53 1.61 11.04 4.19
N VAL A 54 1.06 9.84 4.45
CA VAL A 54 0.48 8.93 3.43
C VAL A 54 -0.47 9.69 2.49
N GLY A 55 -0.28 9.54 1.18
CA GLY A 55 -1.13 10.21 0.19
C GLY A 55 -1.10 11.74 0.22
N GLY A 56 -0.09 12.35 0.86
CA GLY A 56 0.05 13.80 1.01
C GLY A 56 -0.58 14.37 2.28
N ASP A 57 -1.28 13.55 3.08
CA ASP A 57 -1.84 13.93 4.38
C ASP A 57 -0.81 13.76 5.49
N GLY A 58 -0.26 14.87 5.96
CA GLY A 58 0.74 14.91 7.04
C GLY A 58 0.25 14.37 8.39
N ASN A 59 -1.05 14.18 8.59
CA ASN A 59 -1.59 13.59 9.81
C ASN A 59 -1.62 12.06 9.78
N LEU A 60 -1.42 11.44 8.61
CA LEU A 60 -1.46 10.00 8.46
C LEU A 60 -0.06 9.43 8.20
N GLY A 61 0.28 8.37 8.91
CA GLY A 61 1.53 7.63 8.74
C GLY A 61 1.30 6.13 8.83
N PHE A 62 2.15 5.34 8.17
CA PHE A 62 2.14 3.89 8.26
C PHE A 62 3.47 3.36 8.75
N ILE A 63 3.43 2.31 9.57
CA ILE A 63 4.60 1.46 9.87
C ILE A 63 4.21 0.02 9.58
N TYR A 64 4.91 -0.63 8.66
CA TYR A 64 4.83 -2.07 8.44
C TYR A 64 6.03 -2.76 9.08
N SER A 65 5.78 -3.91 9.70
CA SER A 65 6.81 -4.85 10.15
C SER A 65 6.55 -6.18 9.49
N ALA A 66 7.58 -6.79 8.89
CA ALA A 66 7.49 -8.11 8.29
C ALA A 66 7.55 -9.24 9.34
N ASN A 67 8.13 -9.00 10.51
CA ASN A 67 8.24 -9.99 11.58
C ASN A 67 8.16 -9.36 13.00
N PRO A 68 7.06 -9.56 13.76
CA PRO A 68 5.82 -10.19 13.30
C PRO A 68 5.17 -9.36 12.19
N GLU A 69 4.36 -9.99 11.36
CA GLU A 69 3.69 -9.29 10.25
C GLU A 69 2.53 -8.43 10.76
N ILE A 70 2.70 -7.10 10.73
CA ILE A 70 1.73 -6.15 11.25
C ILE A 70 1.87 -4.79 10.55
N LEU A 71 0.73 -4.15 10.27
CA LEU A 71 0.65 -2.77 9.81
C LEU A 71 0.08 -1.89 10.92
N PHE A 72 0.81 -0.84 11.30
CA PHE A 72 0.36 0.22 12.17
C PHE A 72 -0.08 1.41 11.32
N ILE A 73 -1.29 1.88 11.57
CA ILE A 73 -1.86 3.10 10.99
C ILE A 73 -1.84 4.17 12.08
N LEU A 74 -1.09 5.22 11.83
CA LEU A 74 -0.89 6.35 12.74
C LEU A 74 -1.78 7.50 12.29
N ASP A 75 -2.70 7.93 13.15
CA ASP A 75 -3.47 9.16 12.96
C ASP A 75 -3.00 10.19 14.01
N HIS A 76 -2.11 11.08 13.57
CA HIS A 76 -1.52 12.12 14.42
C HIS A 76 -2.56 13.18 14.84
N GLY A 77 -3.58 13.42 14.01
CA GLY A 77 -4.67 14.34 14.32
C GLY A 77 -5.54 13.83 15.46
N LYS A 78 -5.85 12.53 15.47
CA LYS A 78 -6.60 11.85 16.54
C LYS A 78 -5.74 11.29 17.67
N ARG A 79 -4.41 11.35 17.53
CA ARG A 79 -3.44 10.72 18.44
C ARG A 79 -3.74 9.25 18.69
N SER A 80 -4.12 8.54 17.63
CA SER A 80 -4.51 7.13 17.70
C SER A 80 -3.61 6.27 16.83
N VAL A 81 -3.48 5.02 17.24
CA VAL A 81 -2.79 3.97 16.48
C VAL A 81 -3.76 2.82 16.29
N MET A 82 -3.95 2.41 15.05
CA MET A 82 -4.70 1.21 14.69
C MET A 82 -3.72 0.15 14.19
N THR A 83 -3.94 -1.09 14.58
CA THR A 83 -3.15 -2.22 14.11
C THR A 83 -3.95 -3.09 13.16
N LEU A 84 -3.27 -3.58 12.13
CA LEU A 84 -3.79 -4.56 11.19
C LEU A 84 -2.80 -5.72 11.14
N ASP A 85 -3.17 -6.80 11.81
CA ASP A 85 -2.49 -8.10 11.77
C ASP A 85 -3.40 -9.14 11.10
N GLU A 86 -2.92 -10.37 10.93
CA GLU A 86 -3.70 -11.45 10.33
C GLU A 86 -5.04 -11.70 11.05
N GLY A 87 -5.05 -11.60 12.38
CA GLY A 87 -6.26 -11.76 13.20
C GLY A 87 -7.31 -10.69 12.90
N GLN A 88 -6.89 -9.43 12.79
CA GLN A 88 -7.75 -8.32 12.39
C GLN A 88 -8.25 -8.48 10.96
N ILE A 89 -7.37 -8.82 10.01
CA ILE A 89 -7.74 -9.02 8.61
C ILE A 89 -8.81 -10.13 8.50
N ASN A 90 -8.64 -11.23 9.22
CA ASN A 90 -9.61 -12.32 9.23
C ASN A 90 -10.96 -11.92 9.85
N ARG A 91 -10.96 -11.09 10.90
CA ARG A 91 -12.20 -10.54 11.48
C ARG A 91 -12.92 -9.64 10.48
N ILE A 92 -12.20 -8.73 9.84
CA ILE A 92 -12.76 -7.82 8.84
C ILE A 92 -13.33 -8.61 7.66
N GLY A 93 -12.61 -9.64 7.19
CA GLY A 93 -13.09 -10.50 6.11
C GLY A 93 -14.41 -11.20 6.46
N LYS A 94 -14.53 -11.79 7.65
CA LYS A 94 -15.79 -12.41 8.10
C LYS A 94 -16.95 -11.42 8.21
N GLN A 95 -16.66 -10.20 8.68
CA GLN A 95 -17.66 -9.13 8.74
C GLN A 95 -18.09 -8.72 7.32
N ALA A 96 -17.15 -8.60 6.38
CA ALA A 96 -17.45 -8.30 4.99
C ALA A 96 -18.30 -9.39 4.34
N GLU A 97 -17.95 -10.67 4.51
CA GLU A 97 -18.73 -11.82 4.02
C GLU A 97 -20.17 -11.82 4.53
N THR A 98 -20.36 -11.43 5.80
CA THR A 98 -21.70 -11.36 6.41
C THR A 98 -22.49 -10.14 5.93
N ALA A 99 -21.83 -8.99 5.77
CA ALA A 99 -22.47 -7.73 5.41
C ALA A 99 -22.77 -7.63 3.90
N GLN A 100 -21.96 -8.25 3.05
CA GLN A 100 -22.04 -8.07 1.60
C GLN A 100 -23.39 -8.49 0.99
N PRO A 101 -24.00 -9.64 1.35
CA PRO A 101 -25.33 -9.99 0.84
C PRO A 101 -26.41 -9.00 1.27
N LEU A 102 -26.32 -8.48 2.51
CA LEU A 102 -27.25 -7.48 3.03
C LEU A 102 -27.11 -6.16 2.25
N LEU A 103 -25.88 -5.71 2.02
CA LEU A 103 -25.59 -4.51 1.25
C LEU A 103 -26.03 -4.64 -0.21
N GLN A 104 -25.83 -5.81 -0.83
CA GLN A 104 -26.31 -6.08 -2.20
C GLN A 104 -27.84 -6.04 -2.29
N GLY A 105 -28.53 -6.71 -1.36
CA GLY A 105 -29.99 -6.70 -1.30
C GLY A 105 -30.56 -5.30 -1.07
N LEU A 106 -29.97 -4.56 -0.13
CA LEU A 106 -30.35 -3.17 0.13
C LEU A 106 -30.08 -2.27 -1.08
N GLY A 107 -28.90 -2.36 -1.68
CA GLY A 107 -28.53 -1.59 -2.88
C GLY A 107 -29.49 -1.81 -4.05
N GLN A 108 -29.95 -3.05 -4.28
CA GLN A 108 -30.96 -3.36 -5.31
C GLN A 108 -32.34 -2.78 -5.01
N GLN A 109 -32.73 -2.66 -3.74
CA GLN A 109 -33.97 -1.99 -3.36
C GLN A 109 -33.84 -0.48 -3.52
N LEU A 110 -32.71 0.08 -3.09
CA LEU A 110 -32.42 1.51 -3.20
C LEU A 110 -32.32 1.99 -4.65
N SER A 111 -31.83 1.15 -5.57
CA SER A 111 -31.75 1.50 -7.01
C SER A 111 -33.13 1.61 -7.66
N LYS A 112 -34.19 1.11 -7.01
CA LYS A 112 -35.59 1.18 -7.50
C LYS A 112 -36.36 2.37 -6.92
N LEU A 113 -35.78 3.10 -5.97
CA LEU A 113 -36.43 4.26 -5.37
C LEU A 113 -36.39 5.45 -6.33
N ASP A 114 -37.50 6.19 -6.39
CA ASP A 114 -37.51 7.51 -7.03
C ASP A 114 -36.70 8.54 -6.19
N PRO A 115 -36.30 9.69 -6.79
CA PRO A 115 -35.46 10.67 -6.10
C PRO A 115 -36.08 11.23 -4.81
N ALA A 116 -37.41 11.37 -4.76
CA ALA A 116 -38.10 11.90 -3.58
C ALA A 116 -38.03 10.91 -2.40
N LYS A 117 -38.27 9.62 -2.66
CA LYS A 117 -38.12 8.56 -1.66
C LYS A 117 -36.67 8.40 -1.24
N ARG A 118 -35.72 8.53 -2.16
CA ARG A 118 -34.27 8.47 -1.85
C ARG A 118 -33.91 9.52 -0.81
N LYS A 119 -34.33 10.77 -1.00
CA LYS A 119 -34.09 11.86 -0.05
C LYS A 119 -34.75 11.61 1.32
N GLN A 120 -35.98 11.13 1.34
CA GLN A 120 -36.67 10.79 2.59
C GLN A 120 -35.93 9.69 3.37
N TRP A 121 -35.37 8.70 2.68
CA TRP A 121 -34.54 7.67 3.31
C TRP A 121 -33.22 8.21 3.84
N GLU A 122 -32.56 9.12 3.11
CA GLU A 122 -31.33 9.78 3.59
C GLU A 122 -31.59 10.61 4.85
N GLU A 123 -32.71 11.33 4.91
CA GLU A 123 -33.15 12.08 6.09
C GLU A 123 -33.42 11.14 7.28
N MET A 124 -34.07 10.00 7.04
CA MET A 124 -34.35 8.99 8.08
C MET A 124 -33.07 8.33 8.62
N LEU A 125 -32.06 8.14 7.77
CA LEU A 125 -30.73 7.62 8.14
C LEU A 125 -29.83 8.70 8.77
N GLY A 126 -30.39 9.87 9.10
CA GLY A 126 -29.70 10.93 9.82
C GLY A 126 -28.76 11.76 8.95
N GLY A 127 -28.90 11.73 7.62
CA GLY A 127 -28.18 12.60 6.67
C GLY A 127 -26.67 12.38 6.57
N LYS A 128 -26.11 11.49 7.39
CA LYS A 128 -24.67 11.15 7.41
C LYS A 128 -24.32 9.96 6.53
N ILE A 129 -25.33 9.21 6.08
CA ILE A 129 -25.18 8.03 5.22
C ILE A 129 -25.86 8.35 3.90
N HIS A 130 -25.05 8.56 2.86
CA HIS A 130 -25.55 8.76 1.50
C HIS A 130 -25.91 7.41 0.87
N LEU A 131 -27.11 7.32 0.28
CA LEU A 131 -27.56 6.07 -0.33
C LEU A 131 -26.74 5.71 -1.58
N ASP A 132 -26.08 6.69 -2.18
CA ASP A 132 -25.13 6.48 -3.28
C ASP A 132 -23.91 5.67 -2.85
N THR A 133 -23.41 5.89 -1.64
CA THR A 133 -22.28 5.10 -1.08
C THR A 133 -22.68 3.63 -0.88
N ILE A 134 -23.91 3.38 -0.44
CA ILE A 134 -24.45 2.01 -0.29
C ILE A 134 -24.66 1.37 -1.65
N ALA A 135 -25.24 2.11 -2.61
CA ALA A 135 -25.47 1.62 -3.97
C ALA A 135 -24.16 1.30 -4.70
N GLU A 136 -23.09 2.08 -4.49
CA GLU A 136 -21.76 1.80 -5.02
C GLU A 136 -21.13 0.57 -4.36
N ALA A 137 -21.24 0.43 -3.04
CA ALA A 137 -20.75 -0.76 -2.30
C ALA A 137 -21.49 -2.05 -2.70
N ALA A 138 -22.73 -1.94 -3.18
CA ALA A 138 -23.52 -3.05 -3.69
C ALA A 138 -23.13 -3.50 -5.10
N LYS A 139 -22.33 -2.72 -5.85
CA LYS A 139 -21.89 -3.10 -7.19
C LYS A 139 -20.91 -4.28 -7.12
N PRO A 140 -20.95 -5.21 -8.09
CA PRO A 140 -19.93 -6.25 -8.20
C PRO A 140 -18.54 -5.64 -8.29
N VAL A 141 -17.59 -6.28 -7.61
CA VAL A 141 -16.17 -5.91 -7.71
C VAL A 141 -15.73 -6.12 -9.15
N GLN A 142 -15.26 -5.05 -9.80
CA GLN A 142 -14.67 -5.17 -11.13
C GLN A 142 -13.32 -5.87 -11.03
N THR A 143 -13.07 -6.81 -11.94
CA THR A 143 -11.76 -7.42 -12.07
C THR A 143 -10.74 -6.34 -12.45
N THR A 144 -9.66 -6.30 -11.68
CA THR A 144 -8.54 -5.41 -11.96
C THR A 144 -7.43 -6.23 -12.60
N LYS A 145 -6.82 -5.72 -13.67
CA LYS A 145 -5.74 -6.37 -14.40
C LYS A 145 -4.56 -5.43 -14.56
N ILE A 146 -3.36 -5.93 -14.33
CA ILE A 146 -2.12 -5.25 -14.67
C ILE A 146 -1.63 -5.76 -16.03
N VAL A 147 -1.27 -4.84 -16.91
CA VAL A 147 -0.81 -5.13 -18.26
C VAL A 147 0.56 -4.49 -18.45
N LYS A 148 1.57 -5.31 -18.77
CA LYS A 148 2.87 -4.82 -19.22
C LYS A 148 2.71 -4.17 -20.59
N THR A 149 3.19 -2.94 -20.72
CA THR A 149 3.09 -2.22 -22.00
C THR A 149 4.26 -2.51 -22.94
N GLY A 150 5.35 -3.09 -22.42
CA GLY A 150 6.63 -3.23 -23.12
C GLY A 150 7.38 -1.90 -23.34
N LYS A 151 6.81 -0.77 -22.90
CA LYS A 151 7.45 0.54 -22.98
C LYS A 151 8.38 0.72 -21.79
N THR A 152 9.57 1.26 -22.07
CA THR A 152 10.52 1.69 -21.04
C THR A 152 10.48 3.21 -20.93
N LYS A 153 10.56 3.72 -19.71
CA LYS A 153 10.71 5.14 -19.39
C LYS A 153 11.98 5.35 -18.58
N LYS A 154 12.38 6.61 -18.45
CA LYS A 154 13.47 7.04 -17.58
C LYS A 154 12.97 8.18 -16.70
N LEU A 155 13.09 8.01 -15.38
CA LEU A 155 12.64 8.96 -14.36
C LEU A 155 13.78 9.19 -13.37
N ALA A 156 14.16 10.45 -13.14
CA ALA A 156 15.29 10.79 -12.25
C ALA A 156 16.54 9.91 -12.48
N ASP A 157 16.87 9.70 -13.75
CA ASP A 157 17.94 8.82 -14.23
C ASP A 157 17.78 7.29 -14.02
N VAL A 158 16.68 6.84 -13.42
CA VAL A 158 16.33 5.43 -13.25
C VAL A 158 15.46 4.95 -14.41
N ALA A 159 15.85 3.86 -15.07
CA ALA A 159 15.04 3.21 -16.08
C ALA A 159 13.93 2.36 -15.43
N CYS A 160 12.71 2.40 -15.98
CA CYS A 160 11.57 1.65 -15.47
C CYS A 160 10.66 1.14 -16.59
N GLU A 161 10.03 -0.02 -16.37
CA GLU A 161 9.03 -0.60 -17.27
C GLU A 161 7.65 0.01 -16.95
N GLN A 162 6.97 0.50 -17.98
CA GLN A 162 5.62 1.02 -17.84
C GLN A 162 4.61 -0.14 -17.80
N MET A 163 3.75 -0.12 -16.78
CA MET A 163 2.61 -1.02 -16.65
C MET A 163 1.31 -0.23 -16.55
N GLU A 164 0.23 -0.75 -17.10
CA GLU A 164 -1.10 -0.14 -17.05
C GLU A 164 -2.05 -1.01 -16.24
N VAL A 165 -2.86 -0.37 -15.41
CA VAL A 165 -3.92 -0.99 -14.61
C VAL A 165 -5.25 -0.72 -15.28
N TYR A 166 -6.02 -1.80 -15.45
CA TYR A 166 -7.36 -1.75 -15.99
C TYR A 166 -8.36 -2.25 -14.97
N GLN A 167 -9.47 -1.53 -14.80
CA GLN A 167 -10.68 -2.03 -14.14
C GLN A 167 -11.73 -2.25 -15.24
N GLY A 168 -12.05 -3.52 -15.49
CA GLY A 168 -12.83 -3.90 -16.67
C GLY A 168 -12.13 -3.48 -17.97
N LYS A 169 -12.70 -2.53 -18.72
CA LYS A 169 -12.14 -1.99 -19.98
C LYS A 169 -11.49 -0.62 -19.82
N THR A 170 -11.57 -0.02 -18.65
CA THR A 170 -11.10 1.34 -18.39
C THR A 170 -9.72 1.30 -17.79
N LYS A 171 -8.77 2.02 -18.39
CA LYS A 171 -7.46 2.27 -17.76
C LYS A 171 -7.67 3.20 -16.57
N THR A 172 -7.21 2.79 -15.40
CA THR A 172 -7.38 3.56 -14.15
C THR A 172 -6.08 4.07 -13.57
N THR A 173 -4.97 3.43 -13.90
CA THR A 173 -3.66 3.77 -13.31
C THR A 173 -2.56 3.33 -14.25
N GLU A 174 -1.42 4.01 -14.18
CA GLU A 174 -0.18 3.67 -14.84
C GLU A 174 0.94 3.67 -13.81
N PHE A 175 1.74 2.60 -13.80
CA PHE A 175 2.92 2.48 -12.97
C PHE A 175 4.18 2.56 -13.83
N CYS A 176 5.26 3.10 -13.25
CA CYS A 176 6.61 2.84 -13.72
C CYS A 176 7.36 2.00 -12.69
N ILE A 177 7.73 0.79 -13.07
CA ILE A 177 8.36 -0.21 -12.20
C ILE A 177 9.85 -0.28 -12.51
N ALA A 178 10.69 0.07 -11.54
CA ALA A 178 12.13 -0.03 -11.65
C ALA A 178 12.66 -1.34 -11.09
N ASP A 179 13.81 -1.76 -11.61
CA ASP A 179 14.60 -2.84 -11.02
C ASP A 179 15.17 -2.37 -9.67
N PRO A 180 14.99 -3.12 -8.56
CA PRO A 180 15.51 -2.74 -7.24
C PRO A 180 17.03 -2.50 -7.24
N ALA A 181 17.80 -3.22 -8.08
CA ALA A 181 19.24 -3.02 -8.19
C ALA A 181 19.61 -1.65 -8.79
N LYS A 182 18.69 -1.00 -9.52
CA LYS A 182 18.88 0.37 -10.03
C LYS A 182 18.52 1.45 -9.02
N LEU A 183 17.98 1.05 -7.86
CA LEU A 183 17.63 1.92 -6.74
C LEU A 183 18.60 1.76 -5.55
N ASP A 184 19.71 1.03 -5.74
CA ASP A 184 20.67 0.70 -4.69
C ASP A 184 20.04 0.03 -3.46
N LEU A 185 18.91 -0.65 -3.64
CA LEU A 185 18.23 -1.38 -2.57
C LEU A 185 18.95 -2.71 -2.30
N SER A 186 19.19 -2.99 -1.02
CA SER A 186 19.65 -4.32 -0.62
C SER A 186 18.58 -5.38 -0.89
N GLU A 187 19.01 -6.64 -1.05
CA GLU A 187 18.05 -7.76 -1.20
C GLU A 187 17.07 -7.84 -0.02
N ALA A 188 17.54 -7.53 1.19
CA ALA A 188 16.74 -7.54 2.41
C ALA A 188 15.69 -6.40 2.41
N ASP A 189 16.05 -5.21 1.97
CA ASP A 189 15.10 -4.09 1.86
C ASP A 189 14.06 -4.36 0.79
N TYR A 190 14.48 -4.87 -0.37
CA TYR A 190 13.55 -5.27 -1.43
C TYR A 190 12.61 -6.39 -0.98
N ALA A 191 13.11 -7.40 -0.26
CA ALA A 191 12.27 -8.44 0.34
C ALA A 191 11.23 -7.86 1.30
N THR A 192 11.59 -6.83 2.06
CA THR A 192 10.66 -6.12 2.96
C THR A 192 9.56 -5.41 2.17
N ILE A 193 9.90 -4.73 1.06
CA ILE A 193 8.91 -4.10 0.15
C ILE A 193 7.95 -5.17 -0.40
N ARG A 194 8.49 -6.31 -0.87
CA ARG A 194 7.68 -7.43 -1.39
C ARG A 194 6.73 -8.01 -0.35
N SER A 195 7.19 -8.10 0.90
CA SER A 195 6.37 -8.53 2.02
C SER A 195 5.20 -7.57 2.26
N LEU A 196 5.45 -6.25 2.26
CA LEU A 196 4.39 -5.24 2.38
C LEU A 196 3.38 -5.35 1.22
N LEU A 197 3.82 -5.45 -0.02
CA LEU A 197 2.93 -5.57 -1.18
C LEU A 197 2.03 -6.82 -1.08
N SER A 198 2.61 -7.95 -0.65
CA SER A 198 1.86 -9.19 -0.42
C SER A 198 0.86 -9.08 0.72
N PHE A 199 1.22 -8.34 1.78
CA PHE A 199 0.31 -8.02 2.88
C PHE A 199 -0.88 -7.17 2.41
N LEU A 200 -0.62 -6.09 1.67
CA LEU A 200 -1.66 -5.20 1.14
C LEU A 200 -2.60 -5.93 0.16
N GLU A 201 -2.07 -6.84 -0.65
CA GLU A 201 -2.87 -7.72 -1.51
C GLU A 201 -3.84 -8.59 -0.68
N ARG A 202 -3.35 -9.25 0.38
CA ARG A 202 -4.22 -10.07 1.27
C ARG A 202 -5.28 -9.24 1.99
N VAL A 203 -4.94 -8.02 2.40
CA VAL A 203 -5.91 -7.07 2.96
C VAL A 203 -6.96 -6.73 1.90
N SER A 204 -6.53 -6.30 0.71
CA SER A 204 -7.42 -5.94 -0.40
C SER A 204 -8.37 -7.09 -0.75
N SER A 205 -7.86 -8.32 -0.87
CA SER A 205 -8.66 -9.50 -1.22
C SER A 205 -9.70 -9.87 -0.16
N LYS A 206 -9.40 -9.67 1.13
CA LYS A 206 -10.30 -10.05 2.25
C LYS A 206 -11.27 -8.93 2.63
N THR A 207 -10.93 -7.68 2.34
CA THR A 207 -11.75 -6.50 2.70
C THR A 207 -12.59 -5.99 1.52
N GLN A 208 -12.68 -6.77 0.43
CA GLN A 208 -13.43 -6.40 -0.77
C GLN A 208 -14.87 -5.97 -0.42
N GLY A 209 -15.30 -4.84 -0.99
CA GLY A 209 -16.61 -4.22 -0.72
C GLY A 209 -16.65 -3.34 0.53
N LEU A 210 -15.99 -3.73 1.62
CA LEU A 210 -16.02 -3.00 2.88
C LEU A 210 -15.01 -1.83 2.93
N ALA A 211 -13.82 -1.97 2.33
CA ALA A 211 -12.83 -0.88 2.28
C ALA A 211 -13.37 0.39 1.59
N LYS A 212 -14.14 0.22 0.50
CA LYS A 212 -14.83 1.31 -0.19
C LYS A 212 -15.82 2.06 0.70
N GLN A 213 -16.44 1.37 1.66
CA GLN A 213 -17.38 1.98 2.62
C GLN A 213 -16.67 2.94 3.59
N PHE A 214 -15.39 2.72 3.87
CA PHE A 214 -14.56 3.61 4.68
C PHE A 214 -13.81 4.66 3.84
N GLY A 215 -14.17 4.83 2.56
CA GLY A 215 -13.53 5.77 1.65
C GLY A 215 -12.14 5.33 1.17
N VAL A 216 -11.75 4.09 1.43
CA VAL A 216 -10.45 3.54 1.00
C VAL A 216 -10.67 2.67 -0.23
N ASN A 217 -10.31 3.19 -1.40
CA ASN A 217 -10.36 2.43 -2.64
C ASN A 217 -9.05 1.64 -2.79
N LEU A 218 -8.97 0.47 -2.16
CA LEU A 218 -7.87 -0.45 -2.43
C LEU A 218 -8.17 -1.18 -3.74
N PRO A 219 -7.39 -0.96 -4.82
CA PRO A 219 -7.60 -1.71 -6.03
C PRO A 219 -7.29 -3.19 -5.75
N ASN A 220 -8.07 -4.09 -6.35
CA ASN A 220 -7.84 -5.54 -6.25
C ASN A 220 -6.71 -5.92 -7.20
N LEU A 221 -5.51 -5.41 -6.93
CA LEU A 221 -4.31 -5.67 -7.72
C LEU A 221 -3.70 -6.98 -7.25
N ASP A 222 -3.45 -7.88 -8.19
CA ASP A 222 -2.46 -8.93 -7.97
C ASP A 222 -1.06 -8.28 -8.02
N LEU A 223 -0.61 -7.80 -6.86
CA LEU A 223 0.70 -7.15 -6.72
C LEU A 223 1.86 -8.14 -6.82
N ARG A 224 1.60 -9.46 -6.85
CA ARG A 224 2.65 -10.48 -6.96
C ARG A 224 3.29 -10.46 -8.33
N ASP A 225 2.49 -10.16 -9.36
CA ASP A 225 2.92 -10.10 -10.76
C ASP A 225 3.78 -8.86 -11.08
N ILE A 226 3.77 -7.86 -10.19
CA ILE A 226 4.68 -6.71 -10.30
C ILE A 226 6.05 -7.15 -9.80
N VAL A 227 7.02 -7.35 -10.69
CA VAL A 227 8.42 -7.58 -10.29
C VAL A 227 9.16 -6.25 -10.36
N GLY A 228 9.60 -5.74 -9.21
CA GLY A 228 10.33 -4.47 -9.08
C GLY A 228 9.70 -3.52 -8.07
N VAL A 229 10.15 -2.28 -8.08
CA VAL A 229 9.69 -1.21 -7.18
C VAL A 229 8.96 -0.13 -7.99
N PRO A 230 7.71 0.21 -7.66
CA PRO A 230 7.04 1.33 -8.30
C PRO A 230 7.74 2.64 -7.92
N ILE A 231 8.23 3.36 -8.92
CA ILE A 231 8.88 4.67 -8.77
C ILE A 231 8.03 5.83 -9.29
N GLU A 232 6.93 5.50 -9.98
CA GLU A 232 5.91 6.46 -10.39
C GLU A 232 4.54 5.76 -10.44
N LEU A 233 3.52 6.50 -10.02
CA LEU A 233 2.11 6.15 -10.12
C LEU A 233 1.39 7.36 -10.72
N ARG A 234 0.61 7.15 -11.79
CA ARG A 234 -0.27 8.15 -12.40
C ARG A 234 -1.67 7.58 -12.54
N GLU A 235 -2.69 8.33 -12.14
CA GLU A 235 -4.10 7.98 -12.33
C GLU A 235 -4.65 8.50 -13.66
#